data_AF-K9TIV1-F1
#
_entry.id   AF-K9TIV1-F1
#
_cell.length_a   1.000
_cell.length_b   1.000
_cell.length_c   1.000
_cell.angle_alpha   90.00
_cell.angle_beta   90.00
_cell.angle_gamma   90.00
#
_symmetry.space_group_name_H-M   'P 1'
#
loop_
_entity.id
_entity.type
_entity.pdbx_description
1 polymer ?
#
loop_
_entity_poly.entity_id
_entity_poly.type
_entity_poly.pdbx_seq_one_letter_code
_entity_poly.pdbx_strand_id
1 'polypeptide(L)'
;MTLETYSHPVNQLLSFGDCFKIKNDTNYLEKFGFTPEHIPELIRMTVDPELNWAESDTLEVWAPVHAWRSLGQLRAEEAIDPLISILDEIEDIDWTSREMPSVFGKIGPAAIPSLAAYLDNPAPDIYHLSIPASCLQKIGTEHPDSRDECVKILTEKLAKFQENDPTFNGFLLLDLVKLKAVESVPVIQSAFAADCIDESIMGDWDEVQFRLGLGPRKNPENIRKAKVHEAMMELLKNQGEAQPSKGFSSSIKKTPKKGQKKKKGK
;
A
#
# COMPACT_ATOMS: atom_id res chain seq x y z
N MET A 1 -13.72 36.23 -12.80
CA MET A 1 -14.46 35.82 -11.59
C MET A 1 -13.65 36.26 -10.39
N THR A 2 -14.30 36.68 -9.31
CA THR A 2 -13.75 37.61 -8.31
C THR A 2 -12.63 36.98 -7.48
N LEU A 3 -11.39 37.33 -7.82
CA LEU A 3 -10.18 37.30 -6.99
C LEU A 3 -10.35 38.18 -5.72
N GLU A 4 -11.39 37.96 -4.90
CA GLU A 4 -11.27 38.32 -3.48
C GLU A 4 -10.37 37.23 -2.86
N THR A 5 -9.10 37.43 -3.16
CA THR A 5 -8.05 36.43 -3.13
C THR A 5 -7.62 36.20 -1.70
N TYR A 6 -7.01 35.05 -1.45
CA TYR A 6 -6.43 34.72 -0.16
C TYR A 6 -5.70 35.93 0.47
N SER A 7 -5.81 36.12 1.78
CA SER A 7 -5.16 37.24 2.45
C SER A 7 -3.65 36.99 2.57
N HIS A 8 -2.87 38.07 2.68
CA HIS A 8 -1.45 37.91 2.99
C HIS A 8 -1.30 37.39 4.42
N PRO A 9 -0.44 36.38 4.68
CA PRO A 9 0.56 35.80 3.78
C PRO A 9 0.10 34.60 2.95
N VAL A 10 -1.11 34.08 3.13
CA VAL A 10 -1.60 32.84 2.51
C VAL A 10 -1.64 32.91 0.97
N ASN A 11 -1.98 34.07 0.37
CA ASN A 11 -1.92 34.23 -1.09
C ASN A 11 -0.55 34.01 -1.72
N GLN A 12 0.55 34.10 -0.96
CA GLN A 12 1.87 33.83 -1.51
C GLN A 12 1.98 32.39 -2.04
N LEU A 13 1.19 31.46 -1.52
CA LEU A 13 1.17 30.07 -1.97
C LEU A 13 0.66 29.91 -3.41
N LEU A 14 -0.18 30.83 -3.91
CA LEU A 14 -0.71 30.81 -5.29
C LEU A 14 0.38 30.97 -6.36
N SER A 15 1.54 31.50 -5.99
CA SER A 15 2.65 31.77 -6.90
C SER A 15 3.98 31.20 -6.42
N PHE A 16 3.97 30.40 -5.34
CA PHE A 16 5.21 30.00 -4.68
C PHE A 16 6.06 29.09 -5.58
N GLY A 17 5.47 28.03 -6.13
CA GLY A 17 6.16 27.24 -7.12
C GLY A 17 5.63 25.82 -7.27
N ASP A 18 6.35 25.09 -8.09
CA ASP A 18 6.03 23.74 -8.49
C ASP A 18 6.45 22.72 -7.41
N CYS A 19 5.50 21.97 -6.85
CA CYS A 19 5.79 20.96 -5.81
C CYS A 19 6.60 19.76 -6.30
N PHE A 20 6.78 19.55 -7.61
CA PHE A 20 7.76 18.58 -8.11
C PHE A 20 9.21 19.04 -7.83
N LYS A 21 9.44 20.34 -7.76
CA LYS A 21 10.78 20.93 -7.54
C LYS A 21 11.00 21.29 -6.08
N ILE A 22 9.93 21.65 -5.37
CA ILE A 22 9.96 22.06 -3.97
C ILE A 22 9.80 20.83 -3.07
N LYS A 23 10.88 20.53 -2.34
CA LYS A 23 10.92 19.42 -1.38
C LYS A 23 9.95 19.65 -0.22
N ASN A 24 9.46 18.54 0.34
CA ASN A 24 8.54 18.51 1.49
C ASN A 24 9.17 19.00 2.82
N ASP A 25 10.49 19.13 2.89
CA ASP A 25 11.24 19.64 4.05
C ASP A 25 11.35 21.18 4.10
N THR A 26 10.82 21.87 3.10
CA THR A 26 10.74 23.34 3.07
C THR A 26 10.03 23.86 4.34
N ASN A 27 10.66 24.79 5.07
CA ASN A 27 10.05 25.42 6.26
C ASN A 27 9.07 26.53 5.84
N TYR A 28 7.79 26.21 5.70
CA TYR A 28 6.75 27.17 5.28
C TYR A 28 6.49 28.22 6.36
N LEU A 29 6.60 27.84 7.64
CA LEU A 29 6.33 28.76 8.76
C LEU A 29 7.31 29.91 8.77
N GLU A 30 8.61 29.62 8.69
CA GLU A 30 9.65 30.65 8.63
C GLU A 30 9.61 31.44 7.32
N LYS A 31 9.36 30.74 6.20
CA LYS A 31 9.39 31.37 4.87
C LYS A 31 8.27 32.38 4.64
N PHE A 32 7.07 32.09 5.12
CA PHE A 32 5.88 32.91 4.88
C PHE A 32 5.36 33.61 6.14
N GLY A 33 5.92 33.30 7.31
CA GLY A 33 5.44 33.82 8.59
C GLY A 33 4.11 33.20 9.01
N PHE A 34 3.85 31.94 8.65
CA PHE A 34 2.61 31.28 9.05
C PHE A 34 2.59 30.98 10.55
N THR A 35 1.42 31.22 11.13
CA THR A 35 1.08 31.06 12.54
C THR A 35 -0.31 30.41 12.62
N PRO A 36 -0.77 29.98 13.81
CA PRO A 36 -2.11 29.41 13.99
C PRO A 36 -3.26 30.30 13.49
N GLU A 37 -3.09 31.62 13.48
CA GLU A 37 -4.09 32.59 12.97
C GLU A 37 -4.43 32.37 11.48
N HIS A 38 -3.52 31.74 10.73
CA HIS A 38 -3.67 31.47 9.30
C HIS A 38 -4.32 30.12 8.99
N ILE A 39 -4.51 29.25 10.00
CA ILE A 39 -5.10 27.92 9.83
C ILE A 39 -6.45 27.95 9.09
N PRO A 40 -7.42 28.82 9.44
CA PRO A 40 -8.71 28.84 8.76
C PRO A 40 -8.59 29.08 7.25
N GLU A 41 -7.64 29.92 6.84
CA GLU A 41 -7.47 30.26 5.44
C GLU A 41 -6.65 29.23 4.66
N LEU A 42 -5.69 28.59 5.32
CA LEU A 42 -4.98 27.42 4.77
C LEU A 42 -5.92 26.21 4.61
N ILE A 43 -6.87 26.02 5.53
CA ILE A 43 -7.96 25.04 5.39
C ILE A 43 -8.81 25.40 4.18
N ARG A 44 -9.22 26.69 4.04
CA ARG A 44 -9.99 27.14 2.87
C ARG A 44 -9.27 26.83 1.56
N MET A 45 -7.95 27.03 1.49
CA MET A 45 -7.11 26.71 0.32
C MET A 45 -7.01 25.21 0.04
N THR A 46 -7.02 24.39 1.08
CA THR A 46 -6.92 22.93 0.98
C THR A 46 -8.12 22.32 0.26
N VAL A 47 -9.33 22.83 0.57
CA VAL A 47 -10.60 22.31 0.04
C VAL A 47 -11.15 23.17 -1.09
N ASP A 48 -10.34 24.03 -1.70
CA ASP A 48 -10.78 24.93 -2.76
C ASP A 48 -10.88 24.17 -4.09
N PRO A 49 -12.10 23.94 -4.63
CA PRO A 49 -12.25 23.18 -5.86
C PRO A 49 -11.68 23.91 -7.08
N GLU A 50 -11.63 25.24 -7.09
CA GLU A 50 -11.03 25.98 -8.22
C GLU A 50 -9.53 25.73 -8.28
N LEU A 51 -8.86 25.59 -7.13
CA LEU A 51 -7.42 25.29 -7.07
C LEU A 51 -7.12 23.79 -7.25
N ASN A 52 -7.91 22.92 -6.64
CA ASN A 52 -7.73 21.46 -6.74
C ASN A 52 -7.92 20.96 -8.19
N TRP A 53 -8.71 21.67 -9.00
CA TRP A 53 -8.98 21.35 -10.41
C TRP A 53 -8.41 22.41 -11.37
N ALA A 54 -7.45 23.22 -10.93
CA ALA A 54 -6.79 24.21 -11.77
C ALA A 54 -5.95 23.54 -12.88
N GLU A 55 -5.65 24.31 -13.93
CA GLU A 55 -4.85 23.82 -15.06
C GLU A 55 -3.43 23.45 -14.60
N SER A 56 -2.99 22.25 -15.00
CA SER A 56 -1.73 21.63 -14.54
C SER A 56 -0.45 22.40 -14.91
N ASP A 57 -0.51 23.36 -15.85
CA ASP A 57 0.61 24.21 -16.27
C ASP A 57 0.69 25.53 -15.50
N THR A 58 -0.22 25.78 -14.56
CA THR A 58 -0.22 26.95 -13.68
C THR A 58 0.53 26.69 -12.37
N LEU A 59 0.89 27.76 -11.66
CA LEU A 59 1.46 27.61 -10.30
C LEU A 59 0.39 27.47 -9.23
N GLU A 60 -0.82 27.99 -9.47
CA GLU A 60 -1.91 28.01 -8.49
C GLU A 60 -2.45 26.60 -8.17
N VAL A 61 -2.36 25.66 -9.12
CA VAL A 61 -2.66 24.24 -8.90
C VAL A 61 -1.84 23.61 -7.76
N TRP A 62 -0.67 24.19 -7.43
CA TRP A 62 0.18 23.73 -6.33
C TRP A 62 -0.14 24.37 -4.99
N ALA A 63 -0.98 25.41 -4.96
CA ALA A 63 -1.30 26.12 -3.74
C ALA A 63 -1.95 25.22 -2.66
N PRO A 64 -2.89 24.30 -2.99
CA PRO A 64 -3.42 23.35 -2.01
C PRO A 64 -2.33 22.47 -1.40
N VAL A 65 -1.42 21.92 -2.21
CA VAL A 65 -0.31 21.08 -1.73
C VAL A 65 0.59 21.85 -0.76
N HIS A 66 0.88 23.12 -1.05
CA HIS A 66 1.59 23.99 -0.13
C HIS A 66 0.81 24.25 1.17
N ALA A 67 -0.51 24.40 1.09
CA ALA A 67 -1.37 24.55 2.25
C ALA A 67 -1.36 23.29 3.13
N TRP A 68 -1.45 22.08 2.55
CA TRP A 68 -1.37 20.81 3.29
C TRP A 68 -0.07 20.72 4.10
N ARG A 69 1.06 21.00 3.44
CA ARG A 69 2.39 21.00 4.08
C ARG A 69 2.48 22.03 5.21
N SER A 70 1.89 23.20 5.03
CA SER A 70 1.85 24.27 6.04
C SER A 70 1.00 23.87 7.24
N LEU A 71 -0.19 23.29 7.02
CA LEU A 71 -1.08 22.77 8.07
C LEU A 71 -0.41 21.66 8.88
N GLY A 72 0.31 20.75 8.22
CA GLY A 72 1.14 19.76 8.89
C GLY A 72 2.19 20.39 9.80
N GLN A 73 2.94 21.39 9.31
CA GLN A 73 3.96 22.08 10.12
C GLN A 73 3.37 22.87 11.29
N LEU A 74 2.17 23.44 11.13
CA LEU A 74 1.42 24.10 12.20
C LEU A 74 0.83 23.11 13.22
N ARG A 75 0.80 21.80 12.90
CA ARG A 75 0.10 20.76 13.66
C ARG A 75 -1.38 21.09 13.87
N ALA A 76 -2.03 21.58 12.82
CA ALA A 76 -3.40 22.05 12.87
C ALA A 76 -4.39 20.88 13.00
N GLU A 77 -4.87 20.60 14.22
CA GLU A 77 -5.87 19.56 14.47
C GLU A 77 -7.21 19.88 13.80
N GLU A 78 -7.56 21.17 13.69
CA GLU A 78 -8.77 21.63 13.00
C GLU A 78 -8.78 21.31 11.51
N ALA A 79 -7.61 20.99 10.93
CA ALA A 79 -7.47 20.61 9.53
C ALA A 79 -7.62 19.11 9.28
N ILE A 80 -7.75 18.26 10.31
CA ILE A 80 -7.81 16.80 10.16
C ILE A 80 -8.96 16.39 9.23
N ASP A 81 -10.19 16.80 9.55
CA ASP A 81 -11.36 16.41 8.75
C ASP A 81 -11.35 17.05 7.34
N PRO A 82 -10.98 18.34 7.15
CA PRO A 82 -10.76 18.91 5.82
C PRO A 82 -9.69 18.20 4.97
N LEU A 83 -8.61 17.72 5.59
CA LEU A 83 -7.57 16.96 4.88
C LEU A 83 -8.03 15.54 4.53
N ILE A 84 -8.92 14.96 5.34
CA ILE A 84 -9.54 13.66 5.02
C ILE A 84 -10.55 13.81 3.88
N SER A 85 -11.33 14.89 3.84
CA SER A 85 -12.37 15.06 2.81
C SER A 85 -11.78 15.14 1.40
N ILE A 86 -10.59 15.72 1.23
CA ILE A 86 -9.93 15.79 -0.08
C ILE A 86 -9.41 14.44 -0.58
N LEU A 87 -9.29 13.43 0.29
CA LEU A 87 -8.94 12.08 -0.15
C LEU A 87 -10.01 11.52 -1.09
N ASP A 88 -11.28 11.81 -0.84
CA ASP A 88 -12.39 11.36 -1.68
C ASP A 88 -12.59 12.22 -2.93
N GLU A 89 -12.16 13.49 -2.89
CA GLU A 89 -12.37 14.45 -3.98
C GLU A 89 -11.29 14.36 -5.05
N ILE A 90 -10.04 14.06 -4.68
CA ILE A 90 -8.91 14.02 -5.62
C ILE A 90 -8.78 12.60 -6.18
N GLU A 91 -9.30 12.39 -7.40
CA GLU A 91 -9.19 11.11 -8.11
C GLU A 91 -7.72 10.70 -8.38
N ASP A 92 -6.82 11.67 -8.53
CA ASP A 92 -5.38 11.43 -8.69
C ASP A 92 -4.70 11.20 -7.33
N ILE A 93 -4.64 9.94 -6.95
CA ILE A 93 -4.03 9.47 -5.70
C ILE A 93 -2.52 9.69 -5.60
N ASP A 94 -1.82 10.02 -6.69
CA ASP A 94 -0.34 10.09 -6.68
C ASP A 94 0.17 11.17 -5.70
N TRP A 95 -0.59 12.25 -5.56
CA TRP A 95 -0.25 13.36 -4.66
C TRP A 95 -0.67 13.10 -3.23
N THR A 96 -1.91 12.67 -3.03
CA THR A 96 -2.45 12.40 -1.70
C THR A 96 -1.68 11.26 -1.02
N SER A 97 -1.37 10.17 -1.74
CA SER A 97 -0.56 9.06 -1.22
C SER A 97 0.88 9.47 -0.86
N ARG A 98 1.46 10.43 -1.57
CA ARG A 98 2.83 10.93 -1.32
C ARG A 98 2.89 11.92 -0.16
N GLU A 99 1.96 12.87 -0.10
CA GLU A 99 2.03 14.01 0.81
C GLU A 99 1.34 13.74 2.14
N MET A 100 0.14 13.12 2.11
CA MET A 100 -0.72 12.99 3.29
C MET A 100 -0.06 12.25 4.45
N PRO A 101 0.70 11.15 4.25
CA PRO A 101 1.41 10.51 5.36
C PRO A 101 2.31 11.51 6.10
N SER A 102 3.07 12.33 5.38
CA SER A 102 3.95 13.32 6.01
C SER A 102 3.17 14.45 6.69
N VAL A 103 2.01 14.85 6.14
CA VAL A 103 1.16 15.90 6.73
C VAL A 103 0.56 15.40 8.05
N PHE A 104 -0.10 14.25 8.03
CA PHE A 104 -0.70 13.64 9.21
C PHE A 104 0.34 13.21 10.25
N GLY A 105 1.53 12.76 9.82
CA GLY A 105 2.65 12.51 10.72
C GLY A 105 3.04 13.74 11.54
N LYS A 106 3.06 14.93 10.91
CA LYS A 106 3.36 16.18 11.62
C LYS A 106 2.22 16.65 12.52
N ILE A 107 0.96 16.51 12.09
CA ILE A 107 -0.22 16.79 12.94
C ILE A 107 -0.19 15.90 14.18
N GLY A 108 0.03 14.61 13.98
CA GLY A 108 0.29 13.65 15.05
C GLY A 108 -0.96 12.92 15.56
N PRO A 109 -0.94 12.43 16.82
CA PRO A 109 -1.88 11.42 17.31
C PRO A 109 -3.36 11.82 17.29
N ALA A 110 -3.67 13.12 17.33
CA ALA A 110 -5.05 13.60 17.25
C ALA A 110 -5.79 13.15 15.97
N ALA A 111 -5.06 12.84 14.90
CA ALA A 111 -5.64 12.36 13.64
C ALA A 111 -6.00 10.86 13.63
N ILE A 112 -5.51 10.07 14.59
CA ILE A 112 -5.68 8.61 14.60
C ILE A 112 -7.17 8.21 14.55
N PRO A 113 -8.09 8.79 15.36
CA PRO A 113 -9.49 8.40 15.35
C PRO A 113 -10.18 8.63 13.99
N SER A 114 -9.94 9.79 13.36
CA SER A 114 -10.56 10.11 12.06
C SER A 114 -10.00 9.24 10.94
N LEU A 115 -8.69 8.94 10.95
CA LEU A 115 -8.06 8.03 9.97
C LEU A 115 -8.57 6.59 10.13
N ALA A 116 -8.72 6.12 11.38
CA ALA A 116 -9.28 4.80 11.67
C ALA A 116 -10.75 4.70 11.20
N ALA A 117 -11.56 5.73 11.47
CA ALA A 117 -12.94 5.79 11.01
C ALA A 117 -13.04 5.75 9.47
N TYR A 118 -12.15 6.47 8.78
CA TYR A 118 -12.10 6.41 7.31
C TYR A 118 -11.75 5.01 6.81
N LEU A 119 -10.78 4.31 7.44
CA LEU A 119 -10.42 2.93 7.06
C LEU A 119 -11.56 1.93 7.22
N ASP A 120 -12.51 2.18 8.12
CA ASP A 120 -13.68 1.33 8.33
C ASP A 120 -14.85 1.65 7.37
N ASN A 121 -14.77 2.76 6.64
CA ASN A 121 -15.76 3.08 5.63
C ASN A 121 -15.55 2.27 4.33
N PRO A 122 -16.63 1.89 3.64
CA PRO A 122 -16.55 1.29 2.32
C PRO A 122 -16.19 2.36 1.29
N ALA A 123 -14.91 2.70 1.16
CA ALA A 123 -14.43 3.45 0.01
C ALA A 123 -14.49 2.55 -1.24
N PRO A 124 -14.83 3.09 -2.42
CA PRO A 124 -14.99 2.29 -3.64
C PRO A 124 -13.67 1.75 -4.18
N ASP A 125 -12.52 2.28 -3.75
CA ASP A 125 -11.19 1.94 -4.28
C ASP A 125 -10.15 1.65 -3.18
N ILE A 126 -9.36 0.60 -3.40
CA ILE A 126 -8.33 0.08 -2.50
C ILE A 126 -7.17 1.04 -2.33
N TYR A 127 -6.84 1.83 -3.37
CA TYR A 127 -5.70 2.72 -3.31
C TYR A 127 -5.98 3.92 -2.41
N HIS A 128 -7.22 4.41 -2.40
CA HIS A 128 -7.69 5.42 -1.48
C HIS A 128 -7.63 4.94 -0.02
N LEU A 129 -7.95 3.67 0.25
CA LEU A 129 -7.81 3.07 1.59
C LEU A 129 -6.35 2.91 2.04
N SER A 130 -5.40 2.81 1.12
CA SER A 130 -3.97 2.68 1.47
C SER A 130 -3.40 3.97 2.09
N ILE A 131 -3.95 5.13 1.72
CA ILE A 131 -3.49 6.44 2.20
C ILE A 131 -3.64 6.59 3.72
N PRO A 132 -4.83 6.44 4.32
CA PRO A 132 -5.01 6.57 5.77
C PRO A 132 -4.23 5.49 6.55
N ALA A 133 -4.07 4.28 6.01
CA ALA A 133 -3.20 3.26 6.59
C ALA A 133 -1.74 3.74 6.66
N SER A 134 -1.23 4.30 5.57
CA SER A 134 0.11 4.88 5.52
C SER A 134 0.25 6.15 6.39
N CYS A 135 -0.82 6.92 6.59
CA CYS A 135 -0.85 8.02 7.56
C CYS A 135 -0.70 7.50 8.99
N LEU A 136 -1.44 6.46 9.39
CA LEU A 136 -1.29 5.81 10.71
C LEU A 136 0.12 5.26 10.90
N GLN A 137 0.68 4.62 9.87
CA GLN A 137 2.08 4.16 9.87
C GLN A 137 3.05 5.31 10.16
N LYS A 138 2.86 6.44 9.48
CA LYS A 138 3.73 7.60 9.61
C LYS A 138 3.59 8.26 10.99
N ILE A 139 2.38 8.37 11.52
CA ILE A 139 2.12 8.82 12.90
C ILE A 139 2.84 7.91 13.91
N GLY A 140 2.65 6.59 13.84
CA GLY A 140 3.30 5.64 14.76
C GLY A 140 4.83 5.61 14.65
N THR A 141 5.39 6.14 13.56
CA THR A 141 6.85 6.29 13.38
C THR A 141 7.37 7.60 13.98
N GLU A 142 6.64 8.71 13.80
CA GLU A 142 7.03 10.03 14.28
C GLU A 142 6.66 10.26 15.76
N HIS A 143 5.66 9.54 16.26
CA HIS A 143 5.15 9.61 17.63
C HIS A 143 5.17 8.21 18.27
N PRO A 144 6.33 7.78 18.83
CA PRO A 144 6.51 6.42 19.34
C PRO A 144 5.50 6.02 20.42
N ASP A 145 5.01 6.96 21.23
CA ASP A 145 4.01 6.71 22.27
C ASP A 145 2.65 6.27 21.69
N SER A 146 2.37 6.61 20.43
CA SER A 146 1.16 6.22 19.69
C SER A 146 1.38 5.04 18.74
N ARG A 147 2.60 4.47 18.70
CA ARG A 147 2.94 3.34 17.83
C ARG A 147 2.00 2.17 18.04
N ASP A 148 1.80 1.76 19.28
CA ASP A 148 1.04 0.54 19.61
C ASP A 148 -0.44 0.67 19.22
N GLU A 149 -1.01 1.87 19.34
CA GLU A 149 -2.35 2.16 18.86
C GLU A 149 -2.45 2.07 17.33
N CYS A 150 -1.49 2.65 16.60
CA CYS A 150 -1.44 2.56 15.14
C CYS A 150 -1.27 1.11 14.68
N VAL A 151 -0.36 0.35 15.30
CA VAL A 151 -0.16 -1.08 15.00
C VAL A 151 -1.43 -1.87 15.25
N LYS A 152 -2.12 -1.62 16.36
CA LYS A 152 -3.37 -2.30 16.69
C LYS A 152 -4.42 -2.09 15.58
N ILE A 153 -4.66 -0.84 15.18
CA ILE A 153 -5.65 -0.51 14.13
C ILE A 153 -5.31 -1.21 12.81
N LEU A 154 -4.05 -1.12 12.36
CA LEU A 154 -3.59 -1.75 11.13
C LEU A 154 -3.70 -3.29 11.20
N THR A 155 -3.40 -3.88 12.36
CA THR A 155 -3.52 -5.33 12.59
C THR A 155 -4.96 -5.78 12.56
N GLU A 156 -5.87 -5.04 13.20
CA GLU A 156 -7.30 -5.31 13.19
C GLU A 156 -7.89 -5.22 11.78
N LYS A 157 -7.43 -4.26 10.97
CA LYS A 157 -7.82 -4.17 9.57
C LYS A 157 -7.28 -5.34 8.75
N LEU A 158 -6.02 -5.73 8.95
CA LEU A 158 -5.43 -6.89 8.28
C LEU A 158 -6.10 -8.20 8.72
N ALA A 159 -6.58 -8.31 9.95
CA ALA A 159 -7.27 -9.52 10.43
C ALA A 159 -8.54 -9.85 9.62
N LYS A 160 -9.09 -8.88 8.88
CA LYS A 160 -10.17 -9.06 7.88
C LYS A 160 -9.63 -9.44 6.50
N PHE A 161 -8.46 -10.06 6.40
CA PHE A 161 -7.74 -10.33 5.14
C PHE A 161 -8.57 -11.10 4.09
N GLN A 162 -9.56 -11.90 4.50
CA GLN A 162 -10.45 -12.61 3.57
C GLN A 162 -11.51 -11.71 2.92
N GLU A 163 -11.83 -10.59 3.54
CA GLU A 163 -12.80 -9.60 3.05
C GLU A 163 -12.11 -8.48 2.27
N ASN A 164 -10.86 -8.18 2.62
CA ASN A 164 -10.05 -7.16 1.96
C ASN A 164 -9.48 -7.65 0.62
N ASP A 165 -9.19 -6.71 -0.28
CA ASP A 165 -8.39 -6.99 -1.48
C ASP A 165 -6.95 -7.43 -1.10
N PRO A 166 -6.37 -8.45 -1.76
CA PRO A 166 -5.01 -8.92 -1.47
C PRO A 166 -3.91 -7.85 -1.62
N THR A 167 -4.08 -6.91 -2.56
CA THR A 167 -3.15 -5.79 -2.76
C THR A 167 -3.21 -4.85 -1.57
N PHE A 168 -4.42 -4.53 -1.09
CA PHE A 168 -4.61 -3.72 0.11
C PHE A 168 -4.03 -4.41 1.36
N ASN A 169 -4.22 -5.72 1.52
CA ASN A 169 -3.56 -6.48 2.57
C ASN A 169 -2.02 -6.40 2.46
N GLY A 170 -1.47 -6.40 1.24
CA GLY A 170 -0.05 -6.16 0.97
C GLY A 170 0.44 -4.78 1.45
N PHE A 171 -0.37 -3.73 1.26
CA PHE A 171 -0.06 -2.40 1.79
C PHE A 171 -0.12 -2.33 3.33
N LEU A 172 -1.15 -2.93 3.95
CA LEU A 172 -1.22 -3.05 5.41
C LEU A 172 -0.01 -3.80 5.98
N LEU A 173 0.40 -4.89 5.33
CA LEU A 173 1.61 -5.63 5.67
C LEU A 173 2.87 -4.77 5.56
N LEU A 174 3.04 -4.03 4.46
CA LEU A 174 4.16 -3.10 4.28
C LEU A 174 4.26 -2.11 5.45
N ASP A 175 3.13 -1.54 5.85
CA ASP A 175 3.08 -0.54 6.91
C ASP A 175 3.34 -1.12 8.31
N LEU A 176 2.80 -2.31 8.60
CA LEU A 176 3.11 -3.06 9.83
C LEU A 176 4.61 -3.42 9.91
N VAL A 177 5.23 -3.82 8.80
CA VAL A 177 6.65 -4.12 8.74
C VAL A 177 7.50 -2.86 9.00
N LYS A 178 7.13 -1.70 8.43
CA LYS A 178 7.84 -0.43 8.72
C LYS A 178 7.77 -0.05 10.20
N LEU A 179 6.63 -0.33 10.86
CA LEU A 179 6.46 -0.14 12.31
C LEU A 179 7.17 -1.21 13.15
N LYS A 180 7.78 -2.23 12.53
CA LYS A 180 8.39 -3.39 13.20
C LYS A 180 7.39 -4.11 14.10
N ALA A 181 6.17 -4.30 13.64
CA ALA A 181 5.06 -4.88 14.40
C ALA A 181 5.19 -6.41 14.56
N VAL A 182 6.10 -6.86 15.43
CA VAL A 182 6.31 -8.29 15.73
C VAL A 182 5.09 -8.91 16.42
N GLU A 183 4.30 -8.11 17.13
CA GLU A 183 3.04 -8.47 17.77
C GLU A 183 1.96 -8.88 16.76
N SER A 184 2.04 -8.41 15.51
CA SER A 184 1.08 -8.69 14.44
C SER A 184 1.38 -10.00 13.68
N VAL A 185 2.51 -10.65 13.99
CA VAL A 185 2.99 -11.87 13.31
C VAL A 185 1.92 -12.97 13.19
N PRO A 186 1.13 -13.30 14.23
CA PRO A 186 0.11 -14.35 14.09
C PRO A 186 -0.94 -14.05 13.01
N VAL A 187 -1.34 -12.78 12.89
CA VAL A 187 -2.30 -12.34 11.86
C VAL A 187 -1.65 -12.35 10.49
N ILE A 188 -0.43 -11.83 10.37
CA ILE A 188 0.32 -11.81 9.11
C ILE A 188 0.52 -13.24 8.58
N GLN A 189 0.96 -14.16 9.44
CA GLN A 189 1.15 -15.57 9.08
C GLN A 189 -0.16 -16.21 8.61
N SER A 190 -1.27 -15.90 9.27
CA SER A 190 -2.60 -16.41 8.88
C SER A 190 -3.03 -15.89 7.51
N ALA A 191 -2.75 -14.61 7.21
CA ALA A 191 -3.06 -14.02 5.91
C ALA A 191 -2.24 -14.64 4.77
N PHE A 192 -0.95 -14.91 4.98
CA PHE A 192 -0.12 -15.66 4.02
C PHE A 192 -0.61 -17.10 3.82
N ALA A 193 -0.93 -17.81 4.91
CA ALA A 193 -1.43 -19.18 4.83
C ALA A 193 -2.78 -19.29 4.09
N ALA A 194 -3.55 -18.20 4.07
CA ALA A 194 -4.81 -18.08 3.35
C ALA A 194 -4.66 -17.54 1.92
N ASP A 195 -3.44 -17.32 1.42
CA ASP A 195 -3.17 -16.74 0.09
C ASP A 195 -3.86 -15.38 -0.13
N CYS A 196 -3.99 -14.59 0.93
CA CYS A 196 -4.69 -13.31 0.93
C CYS A 196 -3.74 -12.09 0.89
N ILE A 197 -2.48 -12.29 0.50
CA ILE A 197 -1.46 -11.23 0.42
C ILE A 197 -0.93 -11.17 -1.00
N ASP A 198 -0.96 -9.99 -1.62
CA ASP A 198 -0.17 -9.75 -2.83
C ASP A 198 1.32 -9.67 -2.48
N GLU A 199 2.04 -10.77 -2.74
CA GLU A 199 3.48 -10.88 -2.52
C GLU A 199 4.31 -9.92 -3.40
N SER A 200 3.73 -9.29 -4.43
CA SER A 200 4.43 -8.30 -5.25
C SER A 200 4.81 -7.04 -4.47
N ILE A 201 4.12 -6.75 -3.36
CA ILE A 201 4.30 -5.56 -2.55
C ILE A 201 5.49 -5.70 -1.58
N MET A 202 5.56 -6.80 -0.81
CA MET A 202 6.56 -7.00 0.26
C MET A 202 7.35 -8.32 0.14
N GLY A 203 7.12 -9.10 -0.90
CA GLY A 203 7.67 -10.45 -1.03
C GLY A 203 6.89 -11.48 -0.22
N ASP A 204 7.45 -12.68 -0.15
CA ASP A 204 6.86 -13.81 0.55
C ASP A 204 7.05 -13.73 2.08
N TRP A 205 6.45 -14.69 2.78
CA TRP A 205 6.55 -14.79 4.25
C TRP A 205 8.00 -14.83 4.75
N ASP A 206 8.91 -15.47 4.01
CA ASP A 206 10.33 -15.57 4.40
C ASP A 206 11.02 -14.19 4.40
N GLU A 207 10.75 -13.35 3.40
CA GLU A 207 11.23 -11.96 3.36
C GLU A 207 10.63 -11.12 4.50
N VAL A 208 9.34 -11.29 4.79
CA VAL A 208 8.67 -10.59 5.90
C VAL A 208 9.26 -10.97 7.26
N GLN A 209 9.50 -12.26 7.51
CA GLN A 209 10.14 -12.72 8.74
C GLN A 209 11.52 -12.07 8.94
N PHE A 210 12.31 -11.98 7.87
CA PHE A 210 13.61 -11.30 7.92
C PHE A 210 13.46 -9.81 8.25
N ARG A 211 12.53 -9.10 7.60
CA ARG A 211 12.30 -7.66 7.83
C ARG A 211 11.79 -7.33 9.23
N LEU A 212 11.02 -8.23 9.83
CA LEU A 212 10.60 -8.15 11.23
C LEU A 212 11.69 -8.59 12.22
N GLY A 213 12.85 -9.05 11.75
CA GLY A 213 13.97 -9.47 12.61
C GLY A 213 13.78 -10.85 13.26
N LEU A 214 12.91 -11.70 12.72
CA LEU A 214 12.59 -13.03 13.25
C LEU A 214 13.56 -14.14 12.80
N GLY A 215 14.55 -13.81 11.97
CA GLY A 215 15.53 -14.75 11.46
C GLY A 215 16.41 -14.16 10.36
N PRO A 216 17.43 -14.91 9.89
CA PRO A 216 18.28 -14.47 8.78
C PRO A 216 17.50 -14.51 7.45
N ARG A 217 17.90 -13.64 6.51
CA ARG A 217 17.36 -13.66 5.15
C ARG A 217 17.70 -14.97 4.45
N LYS A 218 16.69 -15.68 3.94
CA LYS A 218 16.89 -16.90 3.16
C LYS A 218 17.35 -16.55 1.73
N ASN A 219 18.27 -17.33 1.18
CA ASN A 219 18.75 -17.15 -0.19
C ASN A 219 17.67 -17.61 -1.19
N PRO A 220 17.33 -16.82 -2.24
CA PRO A 220 16.38 -17.20 -3.28
C PRO A 220 16.60 -18.60 -3.88
N GLU A 221 17.86 -19.04 -4.05
CA GLU A 221 18.16 -20.39 -4.53
C GLU A 221 17.73 -21.48 -3.55
N ASN A 222 17.89 -21.22 -2.25
CA ASN A 222 17.53 -22.17 -1.20
C ASN A 222 16.01 -22.26 -1.05
N ILE A 223 15.30 -21.13 -1.23
CA ILE A 223 13.83 -21.09 -1.26
C ILE A 223 13.31 -21.91 -2.45
N ARG A 224 13.86 -21.69 -3.65
CA ARG A 224 13.47 -22.47 -4.85
C ARG A 224 13.74 -23.96 -4.68
N LYS A 225 14.90 -24.34 -4.13
CA LYS A 225 15.23 -25.75 -3.83
C LYS A 225 14.25 -26.35 -2.82
N ALA A 226 13.88 -25.60 -1.78
CA ALA A 226 12.91 -26.04 -0.77
C ALA A 226 11.51 -26.23 -1.37
N LYS A 227 10.98 -25.24 -2.12
CA LYS A 227 9.67 -25.34 -2.80
C LYS A 227 9.61 -26.53 -3.77
N VAL A 228 10.67 -26.76 -4.55
CA VAL A 228 10.76 -27.93 -5.45
C VAL A 228 10.81 -29.25 -4.67
N HIS A 229 11.55 -29.29 -3.56
CA HIS A 229 11.61 -30.47 -2.71
C HIS A 229 10.26 -30.78 -2.06
N GLU A 230 9.57 -29.78 -1.55
CA GLU A 230 8.27 -29.90 -0.91
C GLU A 230 7.20 -30.37 -1.92
N ALA A 231 7.13 -29.74 -3.09
CA ALA A 231 6.26 -30.17 -4.18
C ALA A 231 6.56 -31.61 -4.63
N MET A 232 7.84 -32.00 -4.70
CA MET A 232 8.23 -33.38 -5.00
C MET A 232 7.76 -34.36 -3.91
N MET A 233 7.92 -34.02 -2.63
CA MET A 233 7.50 -34.86 -1.52
C MET A 233 5.98 -35.01 -1.43
N GLU A 234 5.23 -33.96 -1.74
CA GLU A 234 3.76 -33.99 -1.82
C GLU A 234 3.29 -34.87 -2.99
N LEU A 235 3.94 -34.77 -4.15
CA LEU A 235 3.66 -35.61 -5.31
C LEU A 235 3.97 -37.08 -5.04
N LEU A 236 5.04 -37.38 -4.29
CA LEU A 236 5.39 -38.73 -3.84
C LEU A 236 4.38 -39.29 -2.82
N LYS A 237 3.89 -38.46 -1.89
CA LYS A 237 2.83 -38.85 -0.94
C LYS A 237 1.54 -39.19 -1.67
N ASN A 238 1.15 -38.37 -2.65
CA ASN A 238 -0.07 -38.58 -3.45
C ASN A 238 0.05 -39.77 -4.42
N GLN A 239 1.26 -40.15 -4.84
CA GLN A 239 1.50 -41.38 -5.59
C GLN A 239 1.43 -42.65 -4.72
N GLY A 240 1.57 -42.53 -3.39
CA GLY A 240 1.36 -43.62 -2.44
C GLY A 240 -0.11 -44.03 -2.27
N GLU A 241 -1.05 -43.17 -2.67
CA GLU A 241 -2.50 -43.42 -2.64
C GLU A 241 -3.08 -43.87 -4.01
N ALA A 242 -2.25 -43.91 -5.05
CA ALA A 242 -2.67 -44.38 -6.36
C ALA A 242 -2.88 -45.91 -6.36
N GLN A 243 -4.12 -46.35 -6.60
CA GLN A 243 -4.45 -47.75 -6.92
C GLN A 243 -3.48 -48.31 -7.97
N PRO A 244 -3.10 -49.60 -7.88
CA PRO A 244 -2.08 -50.17 -8.73
C PRO A 244 -2.44 -49.97 -10.20
N SER A 245 -1.56 -49.25 -10.91
CA SER A 245 -1.69 -49.07 -12.35
C SER A 245 -1.80 -50.44 -13.02
N LYS A 246 -2.84 -50.65 -13.81
CA LYS A 246 -2.96 -51.84 -14.66
C LYS A 246 -1.80 -51.79 -15.65
N GLY A 247 -0.77 -52.58 -15.38
CA GLY A 247 0.41 -52.70 -16.21
C GLY A 247 0.06 -53.02 -17.67
N PHE A 248 0.85 -52.48 -18.58
CA PHE A 248 0.80 -52.82 -20.00
C PHE A 248 0.96 -54.33 -20.16
N SER A 249 -0.12 -55.02 -20.52
CA SER A 249 -0.06 -56.43 -20.85
C SER A 249 0.76 -56.62 -22.12
N SER A 250 1.82 -57.42 -22.00
CA SER A 250 2.56 -57.96 -23.14
C SER A 250 1.66 -58.90 -23.93
N SER A 251 1.04 -58.40 -25.00
CA SER A 251 0.34 -59.22 -25.98
C SER A 251 1.04 -59.12 -27.33
N ILE A 252 2.15 -59.85 -27.47
CA ILE A 252 2.78 -60.10 -28.77
C ILE A 252 1.81 -60.98 -29.57
N LYS A 253 1.01 -60.37 -30.46
CA LYS A 253 0.26 -61.10 -31.49
C LYS A 253 1.21 -61.46 -32.64
N LYS A 254 1.55 -62.75 -32.74
CA LYS A 254 2.20 -63.35 -33.91
C LYS A 254 1.28 -63.25 -35.13
N THR A 255 1.68 -62.52 -36.16
CA THR A 255 1.07 -62.54 -37.49
C THR A 255 1.67 -63.67 -38.35
N PRO A 256 0.86 -64.43 -39.12
CA PRO A 256 1.37 -65.50 -39.97
C PRO A 256 1.90 -64.98 -41.31
N LYS A 257 3.02 -65.56 -41.75
CA LYS A 257 3.59 -65.41 -43.11
C LYS A 257 2.72 -66.10 -44.17
N LYS A 258 2.42 -65.40 -45.26
CA LYS A 258 2.21 -65.86 -46.66
C LYS A 258 2.21 -64.56 -47.49
N GLY A 259 3.14 -64.23 -48.38
CA GLY A 259 3.81 -65.02 -49.40
C GLY A 259 3.15 -64.70 -50.75
N GLN A 260 3.68 -63.77 -51.54
CA GLN A 260 3.55 -63.78 -53.01
C GLN A 260 4.53 -62.85 -53.73
N LYS A 261 4.82 -63.25 -54.96
CA LYS A 261 6.00 -63.00 -55.80
C LYS A 261 5.87 -61.71 -56.65
N LYS A 262 7.06 -61.14 -56.93
CA LYS A 262 7.56 -60.57 -58.21
C LYS A 262 6.55 -60.15 -59.29
N LYS A 263 6.76 -58.93 -59.82
CA LYS A 263 7.36 -58.63 -61.16
C LYS A 263 7.54 -57.10 -61.27
N LYS A 264 8.76 -56.59 -61.54
CA LYS A 264 9.29 -56.15 -62.86
C LYS A 264 8.29 -55.27 -63.62
N GLY A 265 8.61 -54.06 -64.06
CA GLY A 265 9.87 -53.33 -64.12
C GLY A 265 9.73 -52.15 -65.09
N LYS A 266 10.76 -51.29 -65.07
CA LYS A 266 10.99 -50.06 -65.85
C LYS A 266 10.08 -48.89 -65.52
#